data_AF-A0A429IQH0-F1
#
_entry.id   AF-A0A429IQH0-F1
#
_cell.length_a   1.000
_cell.length_b   1.000
_cell.length_c   1.000
_cell.angle_alpha   90.00
_cell.angle_beta   90.00
_cell.angle_gamma   90.00
#
_symmetry.space_group_name_H-M   'P 1'
#
loop_
_entity.id
_entity.type
_entity.pdbx_description
1 polymer ?
#
loop_
_entity_poly.entity_id
_entity_poly.type
_entity_poly.pdbx_seq_one_letter_code
_entity_poly.pdbx_strand_id
1 'polypeptide(L)'
;MSEDDDATARTFIAYYLHDIAANAAEDGHPALIEAAAAERTTWEDHGRLEGNTPQFVYGWAQQNAVKAGLDAVFGRGPREAWEQAKQQLEAVGRWLTAHGYPTEGVTRK
;
A
#
# COMPACT_ATOMS: atom_id res chain seq x y z
N MET A 1 -17.99 -4.16 -2.82
CA MET A 1 -16.76 -4.48 -2.06
C MET A 1 -17.18 -5.03 -0.71
N SER A 2 -16.50 -6.05 -0.17
CA SER A 2 -16.82 -6.58 1.17
C SER A 2 -16.30 -5.64 2.27
N GLU A 3 -16.87 -5.72 3.47
CA GLU A 3 -16.38 -4.98 4.64
C GLU A 3 -14.95 -5.39 5.01
N ASP A 4 -14.62 -6.68 4.86
CA ASP A 4 -13.27 -7.20 5.10
C ASP A 4 -12.23 -6.64 4.13
N ASP A 5 -12.59 -6.49 2.84
CA ASP A 5 -11.70 -5.88 1.84
C ASP A 5 -11.46 -4.39 2.17
N ASP A 6 -12.49 -3.66 2.59
CA ASP A 6 -12.36 -2.26 3.00
C ASP A 6 -11.45 -2.11 4.22
N ALA A 7 -11.69 -2.89 5.28
CA ALA A 7 -10.88 -2.87 6.48
C ALA A 7 -9.41 -3.24 6.21
N THR A 8 -9.20 -4.25 5.36
CA THR A 8 -7.85 -4.69 4.95
C THR A 8 -7.13 -3.59 4.18
N ALA A 9 -7.77 -3.00 3.18
CA ALA A 9 -7.18 -1.94 2.37
C ALA A 9 -6.88 -0.69 3.19
N ARG A 10 -7.79 -0.26 4.06
CA ARG A 10 -7.60 0.90 4.94
C ARG A 10 -6.47 0.70 5.93
N THR A 11 -6.38 -0.48 6.55
CA THR A 11 -5.28 -0.83 7.45
C THR A 11 -3.93 -0.82 6.70
N PHE A 12 -3.91 -1.37 5.48
CA PHE A 12 -2.71 -1.39 4.65
C PHE A 12 -2.24 0.02 4.27
N ILE A 13 -3.15 0.89 3.83
CA ILE A 13 -2.86 2.29 3.47
C ILE A 13 -2.28 3.06 4.67
N ALA A 14 -2.90 2.91 5.84
CA ALA A 14 -2.43 3.54 7.08
C ALA A 14 -1.00 3.11 7.42
N TYR A 15 -0.73 1.80 7.34
CA TYR A 15 0.59 1.24 7.60
C TYR A 15 1.64 1.76 6.59
N TYR A 16 1.29 1.78 5.30
CA TYR A 16 2.16 2.30 4.25
C TYR A 16 2.56 3.76 4.47
N LEU A 17 1.60 4.64 4.76
CA LEU A 17 1.89 6.07 5.00
C LEU A 17 2.75 6.28 6.25
N HIS A 18 2.54 5.47 7.29
CA HIS A 18 3.40 5.47 8.47
C HIS A 18 4.83 5.03 8.13
N ASP A 19 5.00 3.93 7.40
CA ASP A 19 6.32 3.37 7.07
C ASP A 19 7.13 4.32 6.19
N ILE A 20 6.50 4.99 5.22
CA ILE A 20 7.18 6.04 4.43
C ILE A 20 7.68 7.17 5.32
N ALA A 21 6.84 7.67 6.23
CA ALA A 21 7.24 8.76 7.13
C ALA A 21 8.39 8.34 8.03
N ALA A 22 8.39 7.09 8.53
CA ALA A 22 9.46 6.54 9.35
C ALA A 22 10.77 6.41 8.56
N ASN A 23 10.74 5.77 7.38
CA ASN A 23 11.92 5.60 6.53
C ASN A 23 12.49 6.97 6.05
N ALA A 24 11.61 7.92 5.69
CA ALA A 24 12.02 9.27 5.31
C ALA A 24 12.68 10.04 6.47
N ALA A 25 12.26 9.79 7.71
CA ALA A 25 12.89 10.37 8.89
C ALA A 25 14.28 9.79 9.14
N GLU A 26 14.45 8.48 8.97
CA GLU A 26 15.75 7.80 9.08
C GLU A 26 16.74 8.29 8.02
N ASP A 27 16.29 8.48 6.78
CA ASP A 27 17.11 8.93 5.64
C ASP A 27 17.32 10.46 5.60
N GLY A 28 16.69 11.22 6.50
CA GLY A 28 16.84 12.68 6.57
C GLY A 28 16.16 13.44 5.43
N HIS A 29 15.00 12.96 4.97
CA HIS A 29 14.19 13.56 3.89
C HIS A 29 12.92 14.27 4.43
N PRO A 30 13.03 15.46 5.03
CA PRO A 30 11.90 16.14 5.68
C PRO A 30 10.72 16.43 4.75
N ALA A 31 10.97 16.73 3.48
CA ALA A 31 9.90 16.95 2.50
C ALA A 31 9.02 15.70 2.26
N LEU A 32 9.59 14.49 2.39
CA LEU A 32 8.84 13.24 2.25
C LEU A 32 8.04 12.92 3.51
N ILE A 33 8.53 13.30 4.69
CA ILE A 33 7.78 13.20 5.95
C ILE A 33 6.54 14.10 5.89
N GLU A 34 6.71 15.35 5.47
CA GLU A 34 5.61 16.32 5.34
C GLU A 34 4.58 15.85 4.30
N ALA A 35 5.04 15.32 3.15
CA ALA A 35 4.15 14.76 2.13
C ALA A 35 3.35 13.55 2.65
N ALA A 36 4.01 12.61 3.33
CA ALA A 36 3.33 11.44 3.91
C ALA A 36 2.33 11.81 5.00
N ALA A 37 2.66 12.81 5.84
CA ALA A 37 1.75 13.34 6.85
C ALA A 37 0.53 14.05 6.23
N ALA A 38 0.74 14.88 5.21
CA ALA A 38 -0.34 15.57 4.51
C ALA A 38 -1.29 14.60 3.79
N GLU A 39 -0.73 13.58 3.13
CA GLU A 39 -1.49 12.51 2.50
C GLU A 39 -2.30 11.72 3.54
N ARG A 40 -1.71 11.42 4.69
CA ARG A 40 -2.40 10.75 5.79
C ARG A 40 -3.57 11.56 6.32
N THR A 41 -3.39 12.85 6.58
CA THR A 41 -4.48 13.72 7.00
C THR A 41 -5.60 13.76 5.96
N THR A 42 -5.25 13.89 4.68
CA THR A 42 -6.22 13.89 3.58
C THR A 42 -7.00 12.57 3.49
N TRP A 43 -6.31 11.45 3.68
CA TRP A 43 -6.94 10.13 3.73
C TRP A 43 -7.86 9.97 4.95
N GLU A 44 -7.43 10.41 6.14
CA GLU A 44 -8.22 10.32 7.37
C GLU A 44 -9.47 11.23 7.31
N ASP A 45 -9.35 12.44 6.77
CA ASP A 45 -10.42 13.44 6.74
C ASP A 45 -11.40 13.26 5.58
N HIS A 46 -10.92 12.80 4.43
CA HIS A 46 -11.69 12.78 3.19
C HIS A 46 -11.85 11.38 2.57
N GLY A 47 -11.20 10.37 3.14
CA GLY A 47 -11.24 9.00 2.61
C GLY A 47 -10.65 8.89 1.20
N ARG A 48 -9.75 9.81 0.84
CA ARG A 48 -9.21 9.94 -0.52
C ARG A 48 -7.69 9.92 -0.51
N LEU A 49 -7.14 9.35 -1.57
CA LEU A 49 -5.72 9.37 -1.87
C LEU A 49 -5.49 10.37 -3.00
N GLU A 50 -4.45 11.17 -2.89
CA GLU A 50 -4.13 12.23 -3.85
C GLU A 50 -2.97 11.87 -4.78
N GLY A 51 -2.92 12.56 -5.92
CA GLY A 51 -1.82 12.46 -6.87
C GLY A 51 -1.49 11.02 -7.30
N ASN A 52 -0.25 10.62 -7.03
CA ASN A 52 0.30 9.30 -7.40
C ASN A 52 0.27 8.29 -6.23
N THR A 53 -0.29 8.66 -5.07
CA THR A 53 -0.36 7.79 -3.89
C THR A 53 -1.07 6.46 -4.17
N PRO A 54 -2.18 6.40 -4.92
CA PRO A 54 -2.81 5.13 -5.29
C PRO A 54 -1.85 4.12 -5.94
N GLN A 55 -1.00 4.60 -6.84
CA GLN A 55 -0.04 3.78 -7.59
C GLN A 55 1.08 3.28 -6.67
N PHE A 56 1.56 4.12 -5.76
CA PHE A 56 2.58 3.71 -4.80
C PHE A 56 2.04 2.71 -3.77
N VAL A 57 0.82 2.91 -3.26
CA VAL A 57 0.14 1.95 -2.38
C VAL A 57 0.03 0.58 -3.06
N TYR A 58 -0.44 0.54 -4.30
CA TYR A 58 -0.55 -0.71 -5.05
C TYR A 58 0.82 -1.37 -5.30
N GLY A 59 1.82 -0.57 -5.69
CA GLY A 59 3.19 -1.04 -5.90
C GLY A 59 3.82 -1.63 -4.63
N TRP A 60 3.57 -1.03 -3.47
CA TRP A 60 4.05 -1.54 -2.18
C TRP A 60 3.40 -2.87 -1.81
N ALA A 61 2.07 -2.99 -1.99
CA ALA A 61 1.35 -4.24 -1.77
C ALA A 61 1.89 -5.36 -2.67
N GLN A 62 2.19 -5.03 -3.93
CA GLN A 62 2.79 -5.96 -4.87
C GLN A 62 4.19 -6.41 -4.42
N GLN A 63 5.04 -5.47 -4.01
CA GLN A 63 6.40 -5.80 -3.52
C GLN A 63 6.36 -6.68 -2.27
N ASN A 64 5.45 -6.42 -1.32
CA ASN A 64 5.25 -7.26 -0.14
C ASN A 64 4.86 -8.69 -0.50
N ALA A 65 3.91 -8.87 -1.43
CA ALA A 65 3.49 -10.18 -1.91
C ALA A 65 4.62 -10.94 -2.63
N VAL A 66 5.41 -10.25 -3.46
CA VAL A 66 6.57 -10.83 -4.14
C VAL A 66 7.64 -11.26 -3.12
N LYS A 67 7.98 -10.40 -2.17
CA LYS A 67 8.97 -10.70 -1.12
C LYS A 67 8.54 -11.90 -0.28
N ALA A 68 7.30 -11.91 0.21
CA ALA A 68 6.77 -13.03 0.98
C ALA A 68 6.77 -14.36 0.17
N GLY A 69 6.46 -14.28 -1.13
CA GLY A 69 6.54 -15.43 -2.02
C GLY A 69 7.96 -15.96 -2.20
N LEU A 70 8.95 -15.07 -2.39
CA LEU A 70 10.36 -15.45 -2.45
C LEU A 70 10.83 -16.07 -1.14
N ASP A 71 10.51 -15.46 -0.01
CA ASP A 71 10.89 -15.98 1.31
C ASP A 71 10.27 -17.37 1.55
N ALA A 72 9.03 -17.60 1.16
CA ALA A 72 8.39 -18.91 1.24
C ALA A 72 9.08 -19.96 0.35
N VAL A 73 9.43 -19.61 -0.89
CA VAL A 73 10.13 -20.51 -1.83
C VAL A 73 11.52 -20.89 -1.32
N PHE A 74 12.24 -19.96 -0.69
CA PHE A 74 13.58 -20.19 -0.15
C PHE A 74 13.59 -20.70 1.30
N GLY A 75 12.42 -21.03 1.88
CA GLY A 75 12.31 -21.53 3.25
C GLY A 75 12.68 -20.51 4.34
N ARG A 76 12.65 -19.22 4.01
CA ARG A 76 12.94 -18.09 4.92
C ARG A 76 11.67 -17.49 5.53
N GLY A 77 10.49 -17.91 5.04
CA GLY A 77 9.19 -17.48 5.54
C GLY A 77 8.14 -18.58 5.44
N PRO A 78 7.07 -18.50 6.25
CA PRO A 78 5.96 -19.45 6.18
C PRO A 78 5.11 -19.21 4.94
N ARG A 79 4.49 -20.27 4.40
CA ARG A 79 3.59 -20.18 3.24
C ARG A 79 2.37 -19.29 3.54
N GLU A 80 1.92 -19.31 4.79
CA GLU A 80 0.81 -18.52 5.31
C GLU A 80 1.06 -17.02 5.14
N ALA A 81 2.30 -16.55 5.33
CA ALA A 81 2.65 -15.14 5.11
C ALA A 81 2.52 -14.73 3.65
N TRP A 82 2.86 -15.63 2.71
CA TRP A 82 2.65 -15.37 1.29
C TRP A 82 1.15 -15.33 0.93
N GLU A 83 0.36 -16.28 1.42
CA GLU A 83 -1.09 -16.29 1.21
C GLU A 83 -1.75 -15.02 1.76
N GLN A 84 -1.35 -14.58 2.95
CA GLN A 84 -1.82 -13.32 3.54
C GLN A 84 -1.44 -12.10 2.69
N ALA A 85 -0.20 -12.01 2.24
CA ALA A 85 0.26 -10.89 1.42
C ALA A 85 -0.44 -10.83 0.06
N LYS A 86 -0.79 -11.97 -0.54
CA LYS A 86 -1.63 -12.00 -1.75
C LYS A 86 -3.04 -11.49 -1.49
N GLN A 87 -3.68 -11.94 -0.41
CA GLN A 87 -5.02 -11.48 -0.04
C GLN A 87 -5.05 -9.96 0.18
N GLN A 88 -4.03 -9.42 0.84
CA GLN A 88 -3.86 -7.98 1.02
C GLN A 88 -3.71 -7.25 -0.32
N LEU A 89 -2.85 -7.74 -1.23
CA LEU A 89 -2.69 -7.15 -2.57
C LEU A 89 -4.02 -7.12 -3.33
N GLU A 90 -4.78 -8.21 -3.29
CA GLU A 90 -6.08 -8.27 -3.95
C GLU A 90 -7.11 -7.31 -3.33
N ALA A 91 -7.19 -7.25 -2.00
CA ALA A 91 -8.07 -6.34 -1.28
C ALA A 91 -7.75 -4.87 -1.61
N VAL A 92 -6.48 -4.50 -1.59
CA VAL A 92 -6.00 -3.16 -1.98
C VAL A 92 -6.35 -2.87 -3.44
N GLY A 93 -6.12 -3.82 -4.35
CA GLY A 93 -6.46 -3.65 -5.77
C GLY A 93 -7.96 -3.46 -6.01
N ARG A 94 -8.81 -4.26 -5.34
CA ARG A 94 -10.27 -4.11 -5.40
C ARG A 94 -10.73 -2.78 -4.82
N TRP A 95 -10.15 -2.36 -3.70
CA TRP A 95 -10.46 -1.08 -3.06
C TRP A 95 -10.12 0.11 -3.95
N LEU A 96 -8.91 0.13 -4.51
CA LEU A 96 -8.47 1.20 -5.40
C LEU A 96 -9.36 1.30 -6.64
N THR A 97 -9.70 0.16 -7.24
CA THR A 97 -10.61 0.10 -8.40
C THR A 97 -12.01 0.62 -8.04
N ALA A 98 -12.56 0.21 -6.88
CA ALA A 98 -13.87 0.64 -6.42
C ALA A 98 -13.94 2.15 -6.16
N HIS A 99 -12.82 2.78 -5.81
CA HIS A 99 -12.71 4.23 -5.58
C HIS A 99 -12.27 5.01 -6.83
N GLY A 100 -12.17 4.35 -7.99
CA GLY A 100 -11.87 4.98 -9.27
C GLY A 100 -10.37 5.26 -9.51
N TYR A 101 -9.48 4.66 -8.72
CA TYR A 101 -8.04 4.79 -8.92
C TYR A 101 -7.52 3.72 -9.89
N PRO A 102 -6.65 4.09 -10.85
CA PRO A 102 -6.03 3.12 -11.75
C PRO A 102 -4.98 2.28 -11.00
N THR A 103 -5.10 0.95 -11.10
CA THR A 103 -4.18 -0.03 -10.50
C THR A 103 -3.19 -0.63 -11.50
N GLU A 104 -3.39 -0.40 -12.80
CA GLU A 104 -2.47 -0.81 -13.87
C GLU A 104 -1.75 0.39 -14.49
N GLY A 105 -0.46 0.21 -14.80
CA GLY A 105 0.49 1.24 -15.16
C GLY A 105 -0.01 2.25 -16.21
N VAL A 106 -0.13 3.51 -15.78
CA VAL A 106 0.00 4.63 -16.71
C VAL A 106 1.50 4.82 -16.96
N THR A 107 2.06 4.00 -17.84
CA THR A 107 3.12 4.55 -18.70
C THR A 107 2.44 5.62 -19.54
N ARG A 108 2.53 6.89 -19.11
CA ARG A 108 2.31 8.01 -20.03
C ARG A 108 3.37 7.86 -21.11
N LYS A 109 2.96 7.46 -22.31
CA LYS A 109 3.66 7.83 -23.53
C LYS A 109 3.50 9.33 -23.77
#